data_AF-A0A3D0X1V7-F1
#
_entry.id   AF-A0A3D0X1V7-F1
#
_cell.length_a   1.000
_cell.length_b   1.000
_cell.length_c   1.000
_cell.angle_alpha   90.00
_cell.angle_beta   90.00
_cell.angle_gamma   90.00
#
_symmetry.space_group_name_H-M   'P 1'
#
loop_
_entity.id
_entity.type
_entity.pdbx_description
1 polymer ?
#
loop_
_entity_poly.entity_id
_entity_poly.type
_entity_poly.pdbx_seq_one_letter_code
_entity_poly.pdbx_strand_id
1 'polypeptide(L)'
;EIRVEELTVLGPVLAPLPFEVAASRETKEDVRLRYRYLDLRNPKVHRNIVLRSQLISFLRRKMTELGFLEIQTPILSASSPEGARDYLIPSRRHPGKFYALPQAPQIFKQLLMVSGFDRYFQIAPCFRDE
;
A
#
# COMPACT_ATOMS: atom_id res chain seq x y z
N GLU A 1 -14.16 -32.94 -14.62
CA GLU A 1 -12.89 -33.00 -15.40
C GLU A 1 -13.11 -32.33 -16.75
N ILE A 2 -12.03 -31.93 -17.44
CA ILE A 2 -12.11 -31.30 -18.76
C ILE A 2 -11.45 -32.26 -19.77
N ARG A 3 -12.19 -32.66 -20.81
CA ARG A 3 -11.63 -33.44 -21.94
C ARG A 3 -10.95 -32.46 -22.90
N VAL A 4 -9.63 -32.55 -22.99
CA VAL A 4 -8.80 -31.65 -23.81
C VAL A 4 -8.73 -32.17 -25.24
N GLU A 5 -9.05 -31.32 -26.21
CA GLU A 5 -8.92 -31.61 -27.65
C GLU A 5 -7.61 -31.07 -28.22
N GLU A 6 -7.18 -29.89 -27.77
CA GLU A 6 -5.95 -29.22 -28.20
C GLU A 6 -5.25 -28.56 -27.00
N LEU A 7 -3.91 -28.57 -26.99
CA LEU A 7 -3.08 -27.95 -25.96
C LEU A 7 -1.99 -27.09 -26.59
N THR A 8 -1.95 -25.81 -26.18
CA THR A 8 -0.93 -24.84 -26.61
C THR A 8 -0.15 -24.34 -25.41
N VAL A 9 1.18 -24.50 -25.45
CA VAL A 9 2.08 -23.98 -24.42
C VAL A 9 2.38 -22.51 -24.70
N LEU A 10 1.89 -21.62 -23.82
CA LEU A 10 2.04 -20.16 -24.00
C LEU A 10 3.45 -19.64 -23.69
N GLY A 11 4.23 -20.34 -22.87
CA GLY A 11 5.58 -19.94 -22.53
C GLY A 11 6.27 -20.91 -21.59
N PRO A 12 7.58 -21.17 -21.78
CA PRO A 12 8.35 -22.04 -20.89
C PRO A 12 8.75 -21.31 -19.59
N VAL A 13 9.00 -22.10 -18.54
CA VAL A 13 9.67 -21.61 -17.34
C VAL A 13 11.19 -21.66 -17.57
N LEU A 14 11.86 -20.49 -17.51
CA LEU A 14 13.28 -20.37 -17.89
C LEU A 14 14.26 -20.85 -16.82
N ALA A 15 13.84 -20.92 -15.56
CA ALA A 15 14.67 -21.32 -14.42
C ALA A 15 13.85 -22.11 -13.40
N PRO A 16 14.46 -23.06 -12.66
CA PRO A 16 13.74 -23.81 -11.64
C PRO A 16 13.13 -22.86 -10.60
N LEU A 17 11.91 -23.17 -10.15
CA LEU A 17 11.23 -22.33 -9.17
C LEU A 17 11.92 -22.43 -7.81
N PRO A 18 12.08 -21.31 -7.08
CA PRO A 18 12.72 -21.28 -5.76
C PRO A 18 11.90 -22.00 -4.67
N PHE A 19 10.62 -22.26 -4.94
CA PHE A 19 9.69 -23.02 -4.10
C PHE A 19 8.47 -23.42 -4.93
N GLU A 20 7.70 -24.39 -4.44
CA GLU A 20 6.40 -24.70 -5.00
C GLU A 20 5.40 -23.57 -4.68
N VAL A 21 4.77 -23.00 -5.72
CA VAL A 21 3.89 -21.83 -5.57
C VAL A 21 2.70 -22.10 -4.65
N ALA A 22 2.09 -23.29 -4.73
CA ALA A 22 0.94 -23.67 -3.90
C ALA A 22 1.31 -23.81 -2.42
N ALA A 23 2.52 -24.30 -2.13
CA ALA A 23 3.07 -24.49 -0.80
C ALA A 23 4.01 -23.35 -0.35
N SER A 24 4.05 -22.21 -1.05
CA SER A 24 5.04 -21.14 -0.80
C SER A 24 5.09 -20.68 0.66
N ARG A 25 3.98 -20.76 1.40
CA ARG A 25 3.89 -20.42 2.83
C ARG A 25 4.68 -21.32 3.77
N GLU A 26 5.08 -22.50 3.33
CA GLU A 26 5.92 -23.45 4.07
C GLU A 26 7.42 -23.14 3.87
N THR A 27 7.74 -22.25 2.93
CA THR A 27 9.10 -21.77 2.68
C THR A 27 9.46 -20.63 3.64
N LYS A 28 10.77 -20.45 3.89
CA LYS A 28 11.30 -19.33 4.68
C LYS A 28 10.86 -17.98 4.12
N GLU A 29 10.57 -17.04 5.02
CA GLU A 29 10.01 -15.73 4.68
C GLU A 29 10.95 -14.89 3.81
N ASP A 30 12.24 -14.88 4.09
CA ASP A 30 13.27 -14.15 3.32
C ASP A 30 13.26 -14.55 1.84
N VAL A 31 13.15 -15.85 1.55
CA VAL A 31 13.03 -16.38 0.18
C VAL A 31 11.71 -15.95 -0.45
N ARG A 32 10.60 -16.05 0.30
CA ARG A 32 9.28 -15.63 -0.18
C ARG A 32 9.23 -14.13 -0.50
N LEU A 33 9.87 -13.29 0.30
CA LEU A 33 9.93 -11.84 0.08
C LEU A 33 10.87 -11.48 -1.08
N ARG A 34 11.99 -12.19 -1.23
CA ARG A 34 12.87 -12.04 -2.41
C ARG A 34 12.13 -12.37 -3.71
N TYR A 35 11.33 -13.44 -3.71
CA TYR A 35 10.53 -13.86 -4.85
C TYR A 35 9.04 -13.55 -4.67
N ARG A 36 8.72 -12.37 -4.13
CA ARG A 36 7.35 -11.99 -3.76
C ARG A 36 6.36 -12.10 -4.91
N TYR A 37 6.80 -11.83 -6.13
CA TYR A 37 5.98 -11.97 -7.35
C TYR A 37 5.53 -13.41 -7.62
N LEU A 38 6.25 -14.43 -7.14
CA LEU A 38 5.82 -15.83 -7.16
C LEU A 38 4.95 -16.15 -5.93
N ASP A 39 5.31 -15.68 -4.74
CA ASP A 39 4.52 -15.90 -3.51
C ASP A 39 3.10 -15.31 -3.64
N LEU A 40 2.95 -14.18 -4.34
CA LEU A 40 1.65 -13.57 -4.62
C LEU A 40 0.73 -14.45 -5.48
N ARG A 41 1.25 -15.45 -6.19
CA ARG A 41 0.45 -16.44 -6.95
C ARG A 41 -0.11 -17.55 -6.07
N ASN A 42 0.36 -17.69 -4.83
CA ASN A 42 -0.22 -18.63 -3.88
C ASN A 42 -1.70 -18.28 -3.64
N PRO A 43 -2.66 -19.22 -3.79
CA PRO A 43 -4.07 -18.92 -3.66
C PRO A 43 -4.46 -18.26 -2.34
N LYS A 44 -3.81 -18.61 -1.22
CA LYS A 44 -4.08 -18.00 0.09
C LYS A 44 -3.56 -16.56 0.14
N VAL A 45 -2.35 -16.30 -0.36
CA VAL A 45 -1.76 -14.94 -0.39
C VAL A 45 -2.55 -14.04 -1.34
N HIS A 46 -2.87 -14.55 -2.54
CA HIS A 46 -3.68 -13.86 -3.52
C HIS A 46 -5.04 -13.45 -2.95
N ARG A 47 -5.76 -14.38 -2.30
CA ARG A 47 -7.04 -14.10 -1.63
C ARG A 47 -6.93 -12.99 -0.60
N ASN A 48 -5.85 -12.93 0.19
CA ASN A 48 -5.65 -11.86 1.17
C ASN A 48 -5.52 -10.48 0.50
N ILE A 49 -4.79 -10.38 -0.62
CA ILE A 49 -4.64 -9.13 -1.36
C ILE A 49 -5.97 -8.70 -1.99
N VAL A 50 -6.70 -9.64 -2.60
CA VAL A 50 -8.03 -9.38 -3.17
C VAL A 50 -8.99 -8.92 -2.08
N LEU A 51 -9.02 -9.62 -0.94
CA LEU A 51 -9.86 -9.26 0.21
C LEU A 51 -9.54 -7.86 0.72
N ARG A 52 -8.26 -7.49 0.84
CA ARG A 52 -7.85 -6.13 1.24
C ARG A 52 -8.40 -5.09 0.27
N SER A 53 -8.35 -5.34 -1.04
CA SER A 53 -8.91 -4.44 -2.05
C SER A 53 -10.43 -4.28 -1.93
N GLN A 54 -11.13 -5.40 -1.74
CA GLN A 54 -12.59 -5.42 -1.53
C GLN A 54 -13.00 -4.67 -0.27
N LEU A 55 -12.26 -4.86 0.82
CA LEU A 55 -12.47 -4.18 2.10
C LEU A 55 -12.27 -2.67 1.97
N ILE A 56 -11.19 -2.23 1.33
CA ILE A 56 -10.94 -0.81 1.06
C ILE A 56 -12.08 -0.20 0.23
N SER A 57 -12.55 -0.92 -0.79
CA SER A 57 -13.66 -0.48 -1.63
C SER A 57 -14.98 -0.40 -0.86
N PHE A 58 -15.23 -1.33 0.05
CA PHE A 58 -16.37 -1.29 0.96
C PHE A 58 -16.30 -0.09 1.90
N LEU A 59 -15.16 0.13 2.56
CA LEU A 59 -14.96 1.25 3.48
C LEU A 59 -15.20 2.59 2.78
N ARG A 60 -14.62 2.80 1.59
CA ARG A 60 -14.84 4.03 0.81
C ARG A 60 -16.32 4.29 0.57
N ARG A 61 -17.04 3.29 0.05
CA ARG A 61 -18.50 3.40 -0.18
C ARG A 61 -19.24 3.78 1.10
N LYS A 62 -18.95 3.11 2.22
CA LYS A 62 -19.58 3.42 3.51
C LYS A 62 -19.27 4.82 4.00
N MET A 63 -18.04 5.29 3.87
CA MET A 63 -17.68 6.65 4.26
C MET A 63 -18.40 7.70 3.38
N THR A 64 -18.48 7.46 2.07
CA THR A 64 -19.25 8.32 1.16
C THR A 64 -20.76 8.32 1.48
N GLU A 65 -21.35 7.16 1.78
CA GLU A 65 -22.76 7.04 2.22
C GLU A 65 -23.02 7.82 3.53
N LEU A 66 -22.03 7.90 4.42
CA LEU A 66 -22.08 8.67 5.67
C LEU A 66 -21.78 10.17 5.48
N GLY A 67 -21.61 10.63 4.24
CA GLY A 67 -21.35 12.02 3.89
C GLY A 67 -19.91 12.48 4.09
N PHE A 68 -18.95 11.56 4.25
CA PHE A 68 -17.53 11.92 4.32
C PHE A 68 -16.93 12.14 2.93
N LEU A 69 -16.03 13.12 2.84
CA LEU A 69 -15.25 13.43 1.65
C LEU A 69 -13.86 12.80 1.74
N GLU A 70 -13.48 12.00 0.74
CA GLU A 70 -12.10 11.49 0.61
C GLU A 70 -11.23 12.61 0.03
N ILE A 71 -10.36 13.20 0.85
CA ILE A 71 -9.48 14.29 0.41
C ILE A 71 -8.03 13.82 0.49
N GLN A 72 -7.29 13.95 -0.60
CA GLN A 72 -5.88 13.62 -0.60
C GLN A 72 -5.08 14.78 0.00
N THR A 73 -4.26 14.47 1.00
CA THR A 73 -3.36 15.44 1.63
C THR A 73 -1.91 15.28 1.14
N PRO A 74 -1.09 16.34 1.13
CA PRO A 74 0.29 16.28 0.66
C PRO A 74 1.17 15.26 1.42
N ILE A 75 1.99 14.52 0.67
CA ILE A 75 2.97 13.56 1.22
C ILE A 75 4.32 14.24 1.52
N LEU A 76 4.64 15.36 0.88
CA LEU A 76 5.83 16.15 1.19
C LEU A 76 5.41 17.33 2.07
N SER A 77 5.68 17.26 3.36
CA SER A 77 5.34 18.30 4.33
C SER A 77 6.57 18.89 4.99
N ALA A 78 6.36 19.90 5.83
CA ALA A 78 7.37 20.31 6.80
C ALA A 78 7.56 19.21 7.85
N SER A 79 8.77 19.12 8.40
CA SER A 79 9.06 18.25 9.56
C SER A 79 8.48 18.87 10.82
N SER A 80 7.98 18.02 11.72
CA SER A 80 7.62 18.42 13.08
C SER A 80 8.80 18.09 14.00
N PRO A 81 9.29 19.04 14.81
CA PRO A 81 10.32 18.74 15.82
C PRO A 81 9.78 17.85 16.96
N GLU A 82 8.46 17.73 17.08
CA GLU A 82 7.78 16.89 18.07
C GLU A 82 7.34 15.56 17.42
N GLY A 83 7.78 14.43 17.98
CA GLY A 83 7.37 13.09 17.55
C GLY A 83 8.53 12.11 17.34
N ALA A 84 8.25 11.02 16.63
CA ALA A 84 9.27 10.08 16.14
C ALA A 84 10.10 10.73 15.02
N ARG A 85 11.17 10.08 14.55
CA ARG A 85 11.99 10.64 13.46
C ARG A 85 11.22 10.60 12.14
N ASP A 86 11.41 11.65 11.35
CA ASP A 86 10.83 11.79 10.02
C ASP A 86 11.81 11.30 8.94
N TYR A 87 11.28 10.62 7.92
CA TYR A 87 12.04 10.43 6.68
C TYR A 87 12.20 11.76 5.96
N LEU A 88 13.44 12.17 5.71
CA LEU A 88 13.77 13.43 5.05
C LEU A 88 14.02 13.26 3.55
N ILE A 89 13.48 14.18 2.76
CA ILE A 89 13.64 14.24 1.30
C ILE A 89 14.30 15.58 0.93
N PRO A 90 15.53 15.58 0.39
CA PRO A 90 16.23 16.82 0.07
C PRO A 90 15.55 17.58 -1.06
N SER A 91 15.44 18.91 -0.92
CA SER A 91 14.90 19.77 -1.96
C SER A 91 16.00 20.22 -2.93
N ARG A 92 15.88 19.83 -4.20
CA ARG A 92 16.77 20.33 -5.27
C ARG A 92 16.58 21.84 -5.50
N ARG A 93 15.35 22.36 -5.34
CA ARG A 93 15.01 23.76 -5.61
C ARG A 93 15.45 24.69 -4.49
N HIS A 94 15.47 24.18 -3.25
CA HIS A 94 15.84 24.94 -2.07
C HIS A 94 17.04 24.27 -1.39
N PRO A 95 18.27 24.60 -1.80
CA PRO A 95 19.48 24.01 -1.22
C PRO A 95 19.50 24.13 0.31
N GLY A 96 19.87 23.04 0.98
CA GLY A 96 19.91 22.96 2.44
C GLY A 96 18.55 22.79 3.13
N LYS A 97 17.44 22.73 2.38
CA LYS A 97 16.10 22.45 2.93
C LYS A 97 15.62 21.04 2.57
N PHE A 98 14.79 20.49 3.45
CA PHE A 98 14.23 19.15 3.34
C PHE A 98 12.71 19.19 3.49
N TYR A 99 12.04 18.26 2.82
CA TYR A 99 10.69 17.85 3.13
C TYR A 99 10.74 16.65 4.08
N ALA A 100 9.65 16.43 4.81
CA ALA A 100 9.42 15.23 5.59
C ALA A 100 8.25 14.43 5.00
N LEU A 101 8.31 13.11 5.13
CA LEU A 101 7.17 12.23 4.90
C LEU A 101 6.26 12.21 6.16
N PRO A 102 4.93 12.31 6.03
CA PRO A 102 4.04 12.43 7.16
C PRO A 102 3.92 11.12 7.94
N GLN A 103 3.99 11.23 9.26
CA GLN A 103 3.64 10.15 10.18
C GLN A 103 2.11 9.92 10.24
N ALA A 104 1.35 10.99 9.99
CA ALA A 104 -0.10 10.98 9.84
C ALA A 104 -0.55 12.29 9.16
N PRO A 105 -1.71 12.35 8.49
CA PRO A 105 -2.25 13.57 7.91
C PRO A 105 -2.87 14.52 8.96
N GLN A 106 -2.34 14.53 10.19
CA GLN A 106 -2.98 15.16 11.35
C GLN A 106 -3.15 16.68 11.17
N ILE A 107 -2.09 17.37 10.75
CA ILE A 107 -2.13 18.82 10.52
C ILE A 107 -3.13 19.16 9.41
N PHE A 108 -3.08 18.42 8.29
CA PHE A 108 -3.99 18.66 7.16
C PHE A 108 -5.44 18.35 7.52
N LYS A 109 -5.70 17.30 8.30
CA LYS A 109 -7.04 17.02 8.85
C LYS A 109 -7.54 18.23 9.64
N GLN A 110 -6.74 18.78 10.55
CA GLN A 110 -7.14 19.95 11.34
C GLN A 110 -7.40 21.17 10.46
N LEU A 111 -6.56 21.45 9.46
CA LEU A 111 -6.77 22.54 8.50
C LEU A 111 -8.09 22.37 7.71
N LEU A 112 -8.41 21.16 7.28
CA LEU A 112 -9.68 20.86 6.61
C LEU A 112 -10.88 21.11 7.54
N MET A 113 -10.79 20.69 8.81
CA MET A 113 -11.88 20.96 9.78
C MET A 113 -12.09 22.45 9.97
N VAL A 114 -11.01 23.22 10.16
CA VAL A 114 -11.08 24.69 10.34
C VAL A 114 -11.59 25.40 9.08
N SER A 115 -11.34 24.83 7.90
CA SER A 115 -11.79 25.36 6.61
C SER A 115 -13.25 25.01 6.27
N GLY A 116 -13.99 24.35 7.18
CA GLY A 116 -15.42 24.05 7.01
C GLY A 116 -15.72 22.72 6.32
N PHE A 117 -14.74 21.84 6.14
CA PHE A 117 -15.00 20.47 5.70
C PHE A 117 -15.48 19.63 6.90
N ASP A 118 -16.80 19.60 7.14
CA ASP A 118 -17.40 18.95 8.31
C ASP A 118 -17.04 17.46 8.45
N ARG A 119 -16.90 16.74 7.32
CA ARG A 119 -16.64 15.29 7.29
C ARG A 119 -15.56 14.93 6.30
N TYR A 120 -14.38 14.61 6.82
CA TYR A 120 -13.20 14.22 6.06
C TYR A 120 -12.74 12.80 6.40
N PHE A 121 -12.33 12.04 5.39
CA PHE A 121 -11.57 10.82 5.58
C PHE A 121 -10.46 10.67 4.54
N GLN A 122 -9.49 9.82 4.84
CA GLN A 122 -8.44 9.44 3.89
C GLN A 122 -7.89 8.07 4.26
N ILE A 123 -7.63 7.22 3.26
CA ILE A 123 -6.79 6.03 3.42
C ILE A 123 -5.37 6.44 3.04
N ALA A 124 -4.63 6.97 4.00
CA ALA A 124 -3.32 7.60 3.79
C ALA A 124 -2.16 6.63 4.00
N PRO A 125 -1.09 6.70 3.18
CA PRO A 125 0.19 6.12 3.55
C PRO A 125 0.83 6.95 4.67
N CYS A 126 1.38 6.28 5.68
CA CYS A 126 2.06 6.90 6.81
C CYS A 126 3.46 6.33 6.92
N PHE A 127 4.44 7.18 7.23
CA PHE A 127 5.85 6.82 7.25
C PHE A 127 6.44 7.21 8.61
N ARG A 128 7.16 6.27 9.23
CA ARG A 128 7.84 6.52 10.50
C ARG A 128 9.22 5.89 10.47
N ASP A 129 10.22 6.66 10.88
CA ASP A 129 11.58 6.20 11.10
C ASP A 129 11.74 5.90 12.60
N GLU A 130 11.51 4.64 12.99
CA GLU A 130 11.68 4.13 14.37
C GLU A 130 13.02 3.41 14.53
#